data_AF-D8PIQ1-F1
#
_entry.id   AF-D8PIQ1-F1
#
_cell.length_a   1.000
_cell.length_b   1.000
_cell.length_c   1.000
_cell.angle_alpha   90.00
_cell.angle_beta   90.00
_cell.angle_gamma   90.00
#
_symmetry.space_group_name_H-M   'P 1'
#
loop_
_entity.id
_entity.type
_entity.pdbx_description
1 polymer ?
#
loop_
_entity_poly.entity_id
_entity_poly.type
_entity_poly.pdbx_seq_one_letter_code
_entity_poly.pdbx_strand_id
1 'polypeptide(L)'
;MSHRKVLFLALMTVLVAGVEGCTTLSQSGSSTTLPSSAFFPIEANELKSLQAIAHAQDSRMKNCHKGPVCEDAYYTRGLVALFENRADAITVFQELHTTMPNSRYEAATTGWLNLLQDTAPSSKHHQALMVQLKQEVLHNLLERSESTALRTVKDHDRRVAELK
;
A
#
# COMPACT_ATOMS: atom_id res chain seq x y z
N MET A 1 -64.92 13.58 -6.55
CA MET A 1 -64.40 13.04 -5.27
C MET A 1 -65.02 11.65 -5.07
N SER A 2 -64.31 10.59 -5.46
CA SER A 2 -63.57 9.69 -4.55
C SER A 2 -64.39 8.49 -4.01
N HIS A 3 -64.85 7.61 -4.90
CA HIS A 3 -65.03 6.17 -4.60
C HIS A 3 -63.68 5.42 -4.50
N ARG A 4 -62.58 6.15 -4.71
CA ARG A 4 -61.18 5.71 -4.83
C ARG A 4 -60.52 5.22 -3.53
N LYS A 5 -61.18 5.23 -2.37
CA LYS A 5 -60.45 5.04 -1.10
C LYS A 5 -60.92 3.90 -0.19
N VAL A 6 -62.08 3.28 -0.39
CA VAL A 6 -62.61 2.35 0.63
C VAL A 6 -62.61 0.88 0.18
N LEU A 7 -62.78 0.59 -1.11
CA LEU A 7 -62.64 -0.79 -1.60
C LEU A 7 -61.18 -1.21 -1.89
N PHE A 8 -60.22 -0.40 -1.43
CA PHE A 8 -58.81 -0.54 -1.75
C PHE A 8 -58.05 -1.56 -0.88
N LEU A 9 -58.63 -2.09 0.19
CA LEU A 9 -57.82 -2.83 1.17
C LEU A 9 -58.32 -4.23 1.53
N ALA A 10 -59.55 -4.61 1.14
CA ALA A 10 -60.10 -5.93 1.45
C ALA A 10 -59.93 -6.97 0.32
N LEU A 11 -59.48 -6.55 -0.87
CA LEU A 11 -59.43 -7.42 -2.07
C LEU A 11 -58.02 -7.91 -2.45
N MET A 12 -57.05 -7.82 -1.53
CA MET A 12 -55.67 -8.30 -1.75
C MET A 12 -55.34 -9.53 -0.89
N THR A 13 -56.30 -10.42 -0.74
CA THR A 13 -56.02 -11.85 -0.54
C THR A 13 -56.27 -12.52 -1.88
N VAL A 14 -55.23 -12.99 -2.59
CA VAL A 14 -55.25 -14.11 -3.55
C VAL A 14 -53.89 -14.20 -4.29
N LEU A 15 -53.28 -15.38 -4.20
CA LEU A 15 -52.19 -15.99 -5.00
C LEU A 15 -50.77 -16.07 -4.43
N VAL A 16 -50.58 -17.22 -3.78
CA VAL A 16 -49.38 -18.04 -3.65
C VAL A 16 -48.74 -18.34 -5.01
N ALA A 17 -47.42 -18.55 -4.98
CA ALA A 17 -46.58 -19.43 -5.81
C ALA A 17 -45.50 -18.69 -6.62
N GLY A 18 -44.27 -19.17 -6.43
CA GLY A 18 -43.05 -18.54 -6.93
C GLY A 18 -42.70 -18.88 -8.37
N VAL A 19 -41.60 -18.28 -8.81
CA VAL A 19 -40.67 -18.80 -9.81
C VAL A 19 -39.27 -18.30 -9.48
N GLU A 20 -38.31 -19.19 -9.65
CA GLU A 20 -36.87 -19.02 -9.47
C GLU A 20 -36.30 -17.92 -10.38
N GLY A 21 -35.16 -17.37 -9.96
CA GLY A 21 -34.19 -16.75 -10.86
C GLY A 21 -34.15 -15.23 -10.85
N CYS A 22 -33.53 -14.64 -9.82
CA CYS A 22 -32.88 -13.34 -10.02
C CYS A 22 -31.54 -13.58 -10.70
N THR A 23 -31.52 -13.23 -11.98
CA THR A 23 -30.35 -13.07 -12.84
C THR A 23 -29.39 -12.04 -12.24
N THR A 24 -28.36 -12.49 -11.52
CA THR A 24 -27.15 -11.68 -11.34
C THR A 24 -26.29 -11.79 -12.59
N LEU A 25 -26.71 -11.10 -13.65
CA LEU A 25 -25.84 -10.71 -14.74
C LEU A 25 -25.11 -9.44 -14.31
N SER A 26 -23.89 -9.56 -13.77
CA SER A 26 -22.92 -8.47 -13.70
C SER A 26 -21.52 -9.03 -13.45
N GLN A 27 -20.68 -8.92 -14.48
CA GLN A 27 -19.22 -8.96 -14.45
C GLN A 27 -18.55 -10.22 -13.92
N SER A 28 -18.30 -11.14 -14.85
CA SER A 28 -17.02 -11.84 -14.93
C SER A 28 -15.90 -10.81 -15.16
N GLY A 29 -15.52 -10.13 -14.08
CA GLY A 29 -14.26 -9.44 -13.93
C GLY A 29 -13.60 -10.13 -12.77
N SER A 30 -12.48 -10.81 -13.03
CA SER A 30 -11.67 -11.45 -12.00
C SER A 30 -11.52 -10.50 -10.82
N SER A 31 -12.25 -10.74 -9.71
CA SER A 31 -12.00 -10.05 -8.46
C SER A 31 -10.65 -10.55 -7.99
N THR A 32 -9.61 -9.88 -8.49
CA THR A 32 -8.25 -10.08 -8.05
C THR A 32 -8.22 -9.42 -6.67
N THR A 33 -8.66 -10.16 -5.67
CA THR A 33 -8.52 -9.74 -4.28
C THR A 33 -7.02 -9.57 -4.06
N LEU A 34 -6.57 -8.33 -3.84
CA LEU A 34 -5.15 -8.10 -3.62
C LEU A 34 -4.74 -8.89 -2.37
N PRO A 35 -3.55 -9.52 -2.37
CA PRO A 35 -3.09 -10.24 -1.20
C PRO A 35 -2.97 -9.27 -0.03
N SER A 36 -3.71 -9.54 1.05
CA SER A 36 -3.73 -8.66 2.24
C SER A 36 -2.61 -9.00 3.25
N SER A 37 -1.80 -10.02 2.99
CA SER A 37 -0.64 -10.33 3.82
C SER A 37 0.55 -9.43 3.45
N ALA A 38 1.42 -9.15 4.42
CA ALA A 38 2.73 -8.56 4.16
C ALA A 38 3.53 -9.41 3.16
N PHE A 39 4.40 -8.76 2.39
CA PHE A 39 5.31 -9.43 1.47
C PHE A 39 6.50 -10.03 2.21
N PHE A 40 7.03 -9.32 3.21
CA PHE A 40 8.06 -9.82 4.11
C PHE A 40 7.55 -9.91 5.56
N PRO A 41 7.93 -10.95 6.32
CA PRO A 41 7.66 -10.98 7.74
C PRO A 41 8.48 -9.91 8.47
N ILE A 42 7.85 -9.22 9.41
CA ILE A 42 8.47 -8.16 10.23
C ILE A 42 8.80 -8.68 11.62
N GLU A 43 9.97 -8.31 12.15
CA GLU A 43 10.37 -8.65 13.52
C GLU A 43 10.00 -7.53 14.49
N ALA A 44 9.77 -7.88 15.77
CA ALA A 44 9.28 -6.93 16.77
C ALA A 44 10.25 -5.76 17.05
N ASN A 45 11.55 -6.00 16.91
CA ASN A 45 12.61 -4.99 17.02
C ASN A 45 12.67 -4.04 15.81
N GLU A 46 12.20 -4.47 14.63
CA GLU A 46 12.18 -3.68 13.40
C GLU A 46 10.94 -2.77 13.32
N LEU A 47 9.83 -3.21 13.91
CA LEU A 47 8.51 -2.59 13.77
C LEU A 47 8.51 -1.10 14.09
N LYS A 48 9.07 -0.71 15.24
CA LYS A 48 9.04 0.69 15.68
C LYS A 48 9.82 1.61 14.73
N SER A 49 10.97 1.14 14.24
CA SER A 49 11.80 1.90 13.30
C SER A 49 11.11 2.03 11.95
N LEU A 50 10.54 0.95 11.44
CA LEU A 50 9.81 0.97 10.17
C LEU A 50 8.57 1.88 10.23
N GLN A 51 7.80 1.85 11.33
CA GLN A 51 6.67 2.77 11.54
C GLN A 51 7.11 4.24 11.56
N ALA A 52 8.24 4.55 12.21
CA ALA A 52 8.78 5.91 12.21
C ALA A 52 9.18 6.38 10.81
N ILE A 53 9.78 5.49 10.00
CA ILE A 53 10.12 5.78 8.60
C ILE A 53 8.85 6.00 7.78
N ALA A 54 7.83 5.15 7.91
CA ALA A 54 6.55 5.27 7.22
C ALA A 54 5.89 6.62 7.50
N HIS A 55 5.71 6.98 8.78
CA HIS A 55 5.11 8.26 9.18
C HIS A 55 5.86 9.47 8.63
N ALA A 56 7.20 9.41 8.61
CA ALA A 56 8.01 10.48 8.03
C ALA A 56 7.78 10.61 6.50
N GLN A 57 7.66 9.49 5.78
CA GLN A 57 7.39 9.53 4.34
C GLN A 57 5.94 9.94 4.04
N ASP A 58 4.95 9.48 4.80
CA ASP A 58 3.55 9.90 4.65
C ASP A 58 3.42 11.43 4.79
N SER A 59 4.14 12.02 5.75
CA SER A 59 4.19 13.48 5.91
C SER A 59 4.82 14.17 4.70
N ARG A 60 5.89 13.61 4.13
CA ARG A 60 6.54 14.17 2.93
C ARG A 60 5.67 14.06 1.69
N MET A 61 5.03 12.92 1.49
CA MET A 61 4.12 12.66 0.37
C MET A 61 2.94 13.64 0.35
N LYS A 62 2.41 14.02 1.51
CA LYS A 62 1.35 15.06 1.60
C LYS A 62 1.81 16.45 1.15
N ASN A 63 3.10 16.72 1.21
CA ASN A 63 3.69 18.04 0.96
C ASN A 63 4.47 18.10 -0.36
N CYS A 64 4.50 17.01 -1.13
CA CYS A 64 5.20 16.93 -2.40
C CYS A 64 4.29 16.37 -3.48
N HIS A 65 4.57 16.71 -4.74
CA HIS A 65 3.80 16.18 -5.87
C HIS A 65 4.70 15.53 -6.94
N LYS A 66 5.91 16.08 -7.14
CA LYS A 66 6.89 15.56 -8.10
C LYS A 66 8.32 15.94 -7.73
N GLY A 67 9.28 15.31 -8.37
CA GLY A 67 10.72 15.60 -8.25
C GLY A 67 11.42 14.76 -7.18
N PRO A 68 12.75 14.90 -7.02
CA PRO A 68 13.58 13.92 -6.34
C PRO A 68 13.15 13.62 -4.89
N VAL A 69 12.79 14.66 -4.13
CA VAL A 69 12.33 14.50 -2.73
C VAL A 69 11.04 13.67 -2.66
N CYS A 70 10.15 13.85 -3.64
CA CYS A 70 8.91 13.10 -3.71
C CYS A 70 9.16 11.66 -4.16
N GLU A 71 10.01 11.46 -5.17
CA GLU A 71 10.44 10.14 -5.60
C GLU A 71 11.04 9.34 -4.43
N ASP A 72 11.87 9.97 -3.59
CA ASP A 72 12.44 9.35 -2.40
C ASP A 72 11.38 8.97 -1.37
N ALA A 73 10.41 9.86 -1.12
CA ALA A 73 9.35 9.63 -0.16
C ALA A 73 8.47 8.44 -0.59
N TYR A 74 8.01 8.44 -1.85
CA TYR A 74 7.21 7.36 -2.42
C TYR A 74 7.96 6.03 -2.46
N TYR A 75 9.19 6.02 -2.97
CA TYR A 75 9.97 4.78 -3.07
C TYR A 75 10.25 4.19 -1.68
N THR A 76 10.67 5.03 -0.73
CA THR A 76 10.92 4.60 0.65
C THR A 76 9.64 4.11 1.33
N ARG A 77 8.50 4.79 1.12
CA ARG A 77 7.21 4.37 1.66
C ARG A 77 6.76 3.02 1.11
N GLY A 78 6.95 2.79 -0.19
CA GLY A 78 6.65 1.52 -0.85
C GLY A 78 7.50 0.38 -0.30
N LEU A 79 8.79 0.62 -0.05
CA LEU A 79 9.67 -0.36 0.59
C LEU A 79 9.22 -0.72 2.02
N VAL A 80 8.78 0.26 2.82
CA VAL A 80 8.23 -0.05 4.15
C VAL A 80 6.93 -0.83 4.06
N ALA A 81 6.06 -0.51 3.09
CA ALA A 81 4.80 -1.21 2.87
C ALA A 81 4.99 -2.71 2.56
N LEU A 82 6.16 -3.13 2.05
CA LEU A 82 6.49 -4.55 1.86
C LEU A 82 6.37 -5.37 3.16
N PHE A 83 6.61 -4.74 4.30
CA PHE A 83 6.52 -5.37 5.63
C PHE A 83 5.14 -5.19 6.28
N GLU A 84 4.32 -4.30 5.75
CA GLU A 84 3.00 -3.97 6.30
C GLU A 84 1.90 -4.75 5.57
N ASN A 85 1.81 -4.55 4.25
CA ASN A 85 0.75 -5.10 3.41
C ASN A 85 1.17 -5.09 1.94
N ARG A 86 1.04 -6.24 1.26
CA ARG A 86 1.40 -6.36 -0.16
C ARG A 86 0.56 -5.46 -1.07
N ALA A 87 -0.72 -5.27 -0.77
CA ALA A 87 -1.60 -4.38 -1.53
C ALA A 87 -1.19 -2.90 -1.40
N ASP A 88 -0.80 -2.48 -0.20
CA ASP A 88 -0.33 -1.10 0.03
C ASP A 88 0.98 -0.84 -0.70
N ALA A 89 1.92 -1.81 -0.68
CA ALA A 89 3.16 -1.71 -1.43
C ALA A 89 2.91 -1.56 -2.93
N ILE A 90 2.03 -2.39 -3.49
CA ILE A 90 1.61 -2.30 -4.89
C ILE A 90 1.05 -0.91 -5.19
N THR A 91 0.14 -0.42 -4.35
CA THR A 91 -0.50 0.90 -4.53
C THR A 91 0.53 2.02 -4.57
N VAL A 92 1.44 2.06 -3.61
CA VAL A 92 2.47 3.12 -3.54
C VAL A 92 3.43 3.05 -4.72
N PHE A 93 3.88 1.86 -5.11
CA PHE A 93 4.76 1.69 -6.28
C PHE A 93 4.06 2.03 -7.60
N GLN A 94 2.78 1.69 -7.74
CA GLN A 94 1.97 2.09 -8.90
C GLN A 94 1.83 3.61 -8.97
N GLU A 95 1.61 4.28 -7.83
CA GLU A 95 1.50 5.73 -7.78
C GLU A 95 2.83 6.41 -8.16
N LEU A 96 3.97 5.90 -7.68
CA LEU A 96 5.30 6.37 -8.08
C LEU A 96 5.52 6.21 -9.59
N HIS A 97 5.21 5.03 -10.13
CA HIS A 97 5.42 4.71 -11.54
C HIS A 97 4.56 5.58 -12.47
N THR A 98 3.33 5.88 -12.06
CA THR A 98 2.35 6.63 -12.88
C THR A 98 2.50 8.14 -12.75
N THR A 99 2.73 8.64 -11.53
CA THR A 99 2.79 10.08 -11.23
C THR A 99 4.16 10.67 -11.58
N MET A 100 5.22 9.86 -11.46
CA MET A 100 6.61 10.28 -11.71
C MET A 100 7.29 9.31 -12.69
N PRO A 101 6.84 9.27 -13.96
CA PRO A 101 7.48 8.45 -14.98
C PRO A 101 8.93 8.94 -15.18
N ASN A 102 9.86 8.01 -15.41
CA ASN A 102 11.31 8.28 -15.45
C ASN A 102 11.91 8.76 -14.12
N SER A 103 11.28 8.45 -12.98
CA SER A 103 11.95 8.61 -11.68
C SER A 103 13.25 7.82 -11.63
N ARG A 104 14.19 8.21 -10.77
CA ARG A 104 15.43 7.43 -10.57
C ARG A 104 15.19 5.99 -10.12
N TYR A 105 13.98 5.69 -9.65
CA TYR A 105 13.56 4.39 -9.14
C TYR A 105 12.72 3.60 -10.14
N GLU A 106 12.57 4.05 -11.38
CA GLU A 106 11.67 3.42 -12.37
C GLU A 106 11.94 1.91 -12.51
N ALA A 107 13.17 1.52 -12.82
CA ALA A 107 13.54 0.11 -12.98
C ALA A 107 13.27 -0.72 -11.71
N ALA A 108 13.61 -0.17 -10.53
CA ALA A 108 13.36 -0.83 -9.26
C ALA A 108 11.86 -0.96 -8.95
N THR A 109 11.08 0.07 -9.26
CA THR A 109 9.62 0.11 -9.07
C THR A 109 8.94 -0.92 -9.96
N THR A 110 9.33 -1.01 -11.24
CA THR A 110 8.85 -2.06 -12.14
C THR A 110 9.24 -3.46 -11.64
N GLY A 111 10.46 -3.63 -11.15
CA GLY A 111 10.92 -4.89 -10.54
C GLY A 111 10.05 -5.31 -9.35
N TRP A 112 9.75 -4.37 -8.44
CA TRP A 112 8.87 -4.61 -7.31
C TRP A 112 7.45 -4.96 -7.75
N LEU A 113 6.87 -4.24 -8.70
CA LEU A 113 5.51 -4.53 -9.17
C LEU A 113 5.40 -5.93 -9.77
N ASN A 114 6.39 -6.36 -10.55
CA ASN A 114 6.43 -7.71 -11.11
C ASN A 114 6.54 -8.77 -9.99
N LEU A 115 7.44 -8.55 -9.02
CA LEU A 115 7.63 -9.49 -7.90
C LEU A 115 6.39 -9.55 -6.99
N LEU A 116 5.77 -8.40 -6.73
CA LEU A 116 4.55 -8.27 -5.93
C LEU A 116 3.31 -8.76 -6.67
N GLN A 117 3.37 -9.12 -7.94
CA GLN A 117 2.26 -9.73 -8.67
C GLN A 117 2.49 -11.21 -8.94
N ASP A 118 3.72 -11.70 -8.74
CA ASP A 118 4.04 -13.10 -8.96
C ASP A 118 3.30 -14.01 -7.97
N THR A 119 2.75 -15.10 -8.51
CA THR A 119 2.01 -16.14 -7.79
C THR A 119 2.63 -17.51 -7.99
N ALA A 120 3.79 -17.58 -8.65
CA ALA A 120 4.46 -18.83 -8.97
C ALA A 120 4.82 -19.63 -7.71
N PRO A 121 4.76 -20.98 -7.79
CA PRO A 121 5.18 -21.84 -6.69
C PRO A 121 6.66 -21.63 -6.35
N SER A 122 6.92 -21.28 -5.09
CA SER A 122 8.25 -20.93 -4.59
C SER A 122 9.18 -22.16 -4.52
N SER A 123 10.31 -22.10 -5.22
CA SER A 123 11.40 -23.07 -5.06
C SER A 123 12.29 -22.73 -3.86
N LYS A 124 13.07 -23.68 -3.35
CA LYS A 124 14.03 -23.41 -2.24
C LYS A 124 15.02 -22.28 -2.57
N HIS A 125 15.45 -22.20 -3.84
CA HIS A 125 16.34 -21.12 -4.30
C HIS A 125 15.63 -19.77 -4.27
N HIS A 126 14.36 -19.72 -4.70
CA HIS A 126 13.53 -18.52 -4.62
C HIS A 126 13.34 -18.06 -3.17
N GLN A 127 13.11 -18.99 -2.24
CA GLN A 127 12.98 -18.67 -0.82
C GLN A 127 14.27 -18.06 -0.24
N ALA A 128 15.45 -18.62 -0.56
CA ALA A 128 16.73 -18.07 -0.11
C ALA A 128 16.97 -16.65 -0.67
N LEU A 129 16.63 -16.42 -1.94
CA LEU A 129 16.70 -15.11 -2.56
C LEU A 129 15.76 -14.10 -1.87
N MET A 130 14.56 -14.51 -1.49
CA MET A 130 13.62 -13.64 -0.77
C MET A 130 14.12 -13.24 0.62
N VAL A 131 14.82 -14.14 1.32
CA VAL A 131 15.45 -13.81 2.61
C VAL A 131 16.56 -12.77 2.42
N GLN A 132 17.40 -12.93 1.39
CA GLN A 132 18.45 -11.96 1.08
C GLN A 132 17.85 -10.60 0.69
N LEU A 133 16.82 -10.60 -0.15
CA LEU A 133 16.14 -9.38 -0.58
C LEU A 133 15.48 -8.66 0.61
N LYS A 134 14.83 -9.40 1.53
CA LYS A 134 14.32 -8.83 2.79
C LYS A 134 15.43 -8.10 3.54
N GLN A 135 16.56 -8.76 3.75
CA GLN A 135 17.66 -8.22 4.55
C GLN A 135 18.25 -6.96 3.90
N GLU A 136 18.41 -6.97 2.59
CA GLU A 136 18.91 -5.81 1.84
C GLU A 136 17.97 -4.62 1.94
N VAL A 137 16.66 -4.84 1.78
CA VAL A 137 15.66 -3.76 1.92
C VAL A 137 15.70 -3.19 3.33
N LEU A 138 15.70 -4.06 4.35
CA LEU A 138 15.71 -3.64 5.73
C LEU A 138 16.97 -2.84 6.08
N HIS A 139 18.14 -3.33 5.65
CA HIS A 139 19.41 -2.64 5.86
C HIS A 139 19.40 -1.22 5.27
N ASN A 140 18.99 -1.09 4.00
CA ASN A 140 18.92 0.21 3.32
C ASN A 140 17.94 1.18 4.00
N LEU A 141 16.79 0.69 4.47
CA LEU A 141 15.80 1.51 5.18
C LEU A 141 16.36 2.03 6.51
N LEU A 142 16.99 1.16 7.29
CA LEU A 142 17.52 1.50 8.60
C LEU A 142 18.74 2.42 8.50
N GLU A 143 19.70 2.11 7.64
CA GLU A 143 20.91 2.93 7.44
C GLU A 143 20.56 4.37 7.00
N ARG A 144 19.62 4.51 6.06
CA ARG A 144 19.13 5.82 5.61
C ARG A 144 18.45 6.59 6.74
N SER A 145 17.72 5.89 7.61
CA SER A 145 17.04 6.50 8.76
C SER A 145 18.03 7.03 9.80
N GLU A 146 19.07 6.25 10.12
CA GLU A 146 20.13 6.61 11.07
C GLU A 146 20.94 7.81 10.55
N SER A 147 21.28 7.80 9.27
CA SER A 147 21.95 8.91 8.60
C SER A 147 21.14 10.21 8.67
N THR A 148 19.82 10.10 8.54
CA THR A 148 18.91 11.24 8.65
C THR A 148 18.84 11.74 10.09
N ALA A 149 18.71 10.84 11.07
CA ALA A 149 18.69 11.18 12.49
C ALA A 149 19.99 11.89 12.92
N LEU A 150 21.15 11.38 12.52
CA LEU A 150 22.46 11.97 12.82
C LEU A 150 22.57 13.42 12.30
N ARG A 151 22.07 13.69 11.09
CA ARG A 151 22.06 15.04 10.51
C ARG A 151 21.17 15.99 11.32
N THR A 152 20.01 15.52 11.78
CA THR A 152 19.11 16.35 12.59
C THR A 152 19.69 16.71 13.95
N VAL A 153 20.39 15.78 14.61
CA VAL A 153 21.09 16.04 15.87
C VAL A 153 22.20 17.07 15.65
N LYS A 154 23.04 16.89 14.63
CA LYS A 154 24.12 17.83 14.31
C LYS A 154 23.61 19.24 14.03
N ASP A 155 22.50 19.36 13.30
CA ASP A 155 21.90 20.67 13.00
C ASP A 155 21.24 21.32 14.24
N HIS A 156 20.65 20.51 15.12
CA HIS A 156 20.17 20.98 16.42
C HIS A 156 21.32 21.52 17.29
N ASP A 157 22.41 20.77 17.42
CA ASP A 157 23.58 21.17 18.20
C ASP A 157 24.20 22.46 17.69
N ARG A 158 24.29 22.62 16.36
CA ARG A 158 24.74 23.86 15.73
C ARG A 158 23.86 25.05 16.13
N ARG A 159 22.54 24.91 16.04
CA ARG A 159 21.61 25.99 16.44
C ARG A 159 21.73 26.33 17.92
N VAL A 160 21.96 25.36 18.80
CA VAL A 160 22.17 25.60 20.24
C VAL A 160 23.50 26.34 20.47
N ALA A 161 24.55 26.04 19.70
CA ALA A 161 25.83 26.71 19.81
C ALA A 161 25.78 28.18 19.35
N GLU A 162 24.97 28.51 18.35
CA GLU A 162 24.78 29.88 17.84
C GLU A 162 24.00 30.79 18.82
N LEU A 163 23.36 30.22 19.85
CA LEU A 163 22.59 30.97 20.86
C LEU A 163 23.39 31.27 22.14
N LYS A 164 24.67 30.90 22.19
CA LYS A 164 25.60 31.17 23.31
C LYS A 164 26.62 32.22 22.93
#